data_AF-A0A1A9AS06-F1
#
_entry.id   AF-A0A1A9AS06-F1
#
_cell.length_a   1.000
_cell.length_b   1.000
_cell.length_c   1.000
_cell.angle_alpha   90.00
_cell.angle_beta   90.00
_cell.angle_gamma   90.00
#
_symmetry.space_group_name_H-M   'P 1'
#
loop_
_entity.id
_entity.type
_entity.pdbx_description
1 polymer ?
#
loop_
_entity_poly.entity_id
_entity_poly.type
_entity_poly.pdbx_seq_one_letter_code
_entity_poly.pdbx_strand_id
1 'polypeptide(L)'
;MGNDLCEDDLPSNAFKKKLLQHINIGELEVKCNDVRCEQSNIENYLRELNPKLYYGYHGIKSHCVRTNVYKCCRDLNYYLDLIIGYIRSSKCRDTDKDDLVEFMEDHWRNNYFNTGKLKECKREKGQYSTEKRCILKHLFDYCEDKNYLETRSPNDGKLLSQYNDYLQKKWSTILKYTIPKENIKFSINNGSLKEDIT
;
A
#
# COMPACT_ATOMS: atom_id res chain seq x y z
N MET A 1 -7.00 -24.57 -22.25
CA MET A 1 -6.19 -23.33 -22.08
C MET A 1 -6.21 -23.02 -20.60
N GLY A 2 -5.09 -23.18 -19.90
CA GLY A 2 -5.02 -22.83 -18.47
C GLY A 2 -4.99 -21.32 -18.32
N ASN A 3 -5.92 -20.75 -17.56
CA ASN A 3 -5.96 -19.31 -17.30
C ASN A 3 -4.77 -18.94 -16.43
N ASP A 4 -3.86 -18.11 -16.94
CA ASP A 4 -2.83 -17.49 -16.11
C ASP A 4 -3.44 -16.42 -15.21
N LEU A 5 -2.88 -16.24 -14.01
CA LEU A 5 -3.29 -15.19 -13.08
C LEU A 5 -3.07 -13.80 -13.70
N CYS A 6 -4.16 -13.06 -13.90
CA CYS A 6 -4.12 -11.64 -14.19
C CYS A 6 -4.25 -10.88 -12.86
N GLU A 7 -3.19 -10.22 -12.40
CA GLU A 7 -3.22 -9.44 -11.14
C GLU A 7 -4.31 -8.36 -11.15
N ASP A 8 -4.59 -7.79 -12.32
CA ASP A 8 -5.61 -6.77 -12.53
C ASP A 8 -7.05 -7.31 -12.34
N ASP A 9 -7.24 -8.63 -12.44
CA ASP A 9 -8.53 -9.29 -12.20
C ASP A 9 -8.79 -9.54 -10.71
N LEU A 10 -7.76 -9.43 -9.85
CA LEU A 10 -7.89 -9.65 -8.43
C LEU A 10 -8.75 -8.54 -7.79
N PRO A 11 -9.82 -8.87 -7.04
CA PRO A 11 -10.68 -7.85 -6.43
C PRO A 11 -9.94 -6.91 -5.46
N SER A 12 -8.89 -7.41 -4.80
CA SER A 12 -8.03 -6.58 -3.93
C SER A 12 -7.33 -5.43 -4.70
N ASN A 13 -7.15 -5.59 -6.02
CA ASN A 13 -6.51 -4.62 -6.91
C ASN A 13 -7.49 -3.67 -7.60
N ALA A 14 -8.81 -3.91 -7.52
CA ALA A 14 -9.80 -3.04 -8.15
C ALA A 14 -9.72 -1.59 -7.63
N PHE A 15 -9.49 -1.41 -6.31
CA PHE A 15 -9.31 -0.09 -5.71
C PHE A 15 -7.97 0.55 -6.13
N LYS A 16 -6.88 -0.23 -6.10
CA LYS A 16 -5.54 0.19 -6.55
C LYS A 16 -5.59 0.80 -7.94
N LYS A 17 -6.23 0.12 -8.89
CA LYS A 17 -6.30 0.53 -10.30
C LYS A 17 -6.89 1.93 -10.46
N LYS A 18 -7.95 2.23 -9.71
CA LYS A 18 -8.60 3.55 -9.73
C LYS A 18 -7.80 4.60 -8.96
N LEU A 19 -7.29 4.25 -7.78
CA LEU A 19 -6.50 5.16 -6.96
C LEU A 19 -5.23 5.63 -7.70
N LEU A 20 -4.57 4.73 -8.41
CA LEU A 20 -3.30 4.97 -9.09
C LEU A 20 -3.45 5.24 -10.59
N GLN A 21 -4.67 5.39 -11.10
CA GLN A 21 -4.95 5.51 -12.54
C GLN A 21 -4.12 6.60 -13.24
N HIS A 22 -3.80 7.67 -12.52
CA HIS A 22 -3.06 8.83 -13.05
C HIS A 22 -1.64 8.93 -12.48
N ILE A 23 -1.11 7.86 -11.89
CA ILE A 23 0.16 7.87 -11.16
C ILE A 23 1.02 6.71 -11.60
N ASN A 24 2.29 7.01 -11.87
CA ASN A 24 3.31 5.99 -12.09
C ASN A 24 4.17 5.80 -10.84
N ILE A 25 3.76 4.90 -9.93
CA ILE A 25 4.58 4.61 -8.74
C ILE A 25 5.97 4.06 -9.12
N GLY A 26 6.09 3.35 -10.25
CA GLY A 26 7.38 2.85 -10.73
C GLY A 26 8.37 3.97 -11.05
N GLU A 27 7.89 5.13 -11.49
CA GLU A 27 8.76 6.30 -11.72
C GLU A 27 9.34 6.84 -10.40
N LEU A 28 8.57 6.83 -9.31
CA LEU A 28 9.09 7.17 -7.98
C LEU A 28 10.20 6.20 -7.58
N GLU A 29 9.98 4.89 -7.76
CA GLU A 29 10.98 3.87 -7.45
C GLU A 29 12.28 4.09 -8.24
N VAL A 30 12.20 4.41 -9.54
CA VAL A 30 13.38 4.73 -10.36
C VAL A 30 14.13 5.95 -9.80
N LYS A 31 13.40 7.04 -9.47
CA LYS A 31 14.03 8.25 -8.91
C LYS A 31 14.67 7.99 -7.54
N CYS A 32 14.03 7.20 -6.67
CA CYS A 32 14.56 6.82 -5.36
C CYS A 32 15.81 5.92 -5.47
N ASN A 33 15.92 5.14 -6.55
CA ASN A 33 17.08 4.26 -6.80
C ASN A 33 18.22 4.93 -7.57
N ASP A 34 18.08 6.18 -8.05
CA ASP A 34 19.19 6.92 -8.68
C ASP A 34 20.31 7.13 -7.66
N VAL A 35 21.52 6.66 -8.00
CA VAL A 35 22.71 6.73 -7.15
C VAL A 35 23.11 8.18 -6.84
N ARG A 36 22.79 9.13 -7.72
CA ARG A 36 23.07 10.56 -7.49
C ARG A 36 22.14 11.16 -6.44
N CYS A 37 20.96 10.56 -6.24
CA CYS A 37 19.81 11.10 -5.52
C CYS A 37 19.76 12.63 -5.50
N GLU A 38 19.07 13.20 -6.48
CA GLU A 38 18.71 14.62 -6.45
C GLU A 38 17.39 14.77 -5.70
N GLN A 39 17.45 15.22 -4.43
CA GLN A 39 16.29 15.43 -3.57
C GLN A 39 15.18 16.23 -4.27
N SER A 40 15.56 17.31 -4.97
CA SER A 40 14.65 18.16 -5.74
C SER A 40 13.88 17.40 -6.82
N ASN A 41 14.48 16.39 -7.46
CA ASN A 41 13.79 15.58 -8.47
C ASN A 41 12.71 14.70 -7.85
N ILE A 42 12.98 14.13 -6.67
CA ILE A 42 11.98 13.34 -5.94
C ILE A 42 10.88 14.27 -5.42
N GLU A 43 11.23 15.41 -4.83
CA GLU A 43 10.26 16.37 -4.31
C GLU A 43 9.34 16.92 -5.42
N ASN A 44 9.90 17.29 -6.58
CA ASN A 44 9.12 17.72 -7.74
C ASN A 44 8.14 16.63 -8.20
N TYR A 45 8.58 15.38 -8.20
CA TYR A 45 7.68 14.26 -8.51
C TYR A 45 6.58 14.10 -7.47
N LEU A 46 6.89 14.23 -6.17
CA LEU A 46 5.89 14.17 -5.10
C LEU A 46 4.87 15.33 -5.19
N ARG A 47 5.30 16.54 -5.58
CA ARG A 47 4.42 17.69 -5.84
C ARG A 47 3.37 17.39 -6.91
N GLU A 48 3.74 16.64 -7.95
CA GLU A 48 2.79 16.20 -8.98
C GLU A 48 1.95 14.98 -8.55
N LEU A 49 2.58 14.03 -7.87
CA LEU A 49 1.95 12.77 -7.46
C LEU A 49 0.83 13.01 -6.44
N ASN A 50 1.07 13.85 -5.44
CA ASN A 50 0.14 14.09 -4.35
C ASN A 50 -1.28 14.52 -4.78
N PRO A 51 -1.45 15.57 -5.62
CA PRO A 51 -2.78 15.95 -6.09
C PRO A 51 -3.42 14.86 -6.97
N LYS A 52 -2.63 14.15 -7.79
CA LYS A 52 -3.12 13.03 -8.63
C LYS A 52 -3.61 11.86 -7.76
N LEU A 53 -2.93 11.56 -6.66
CA LEU A 53 -3.31 10.51 -5.71
C LEU A 53 -4.61 10.86 -4.99
N TYR A 54 -4.74 12.12 -4.55
CA TYR A 54 -5.98 12.61 -3.99
C TYR A 54 -7.13 12.60 -5.01
N TYR A 55 -6.87 12.99 -6.27
CA TYR A 55 -7.87 12.93 -7.33
C TYR A 55 -8.37 11.50 -7.58
N GLY A 56 -7.46 10.52 -7.63
CA GLY A 56 -7.80 9.11 -7.71
C GLY A 56 -8.69 8.65 -6.55
N TYR A 57 -8.34 9.03 -5.31
CA TYR A 57 -9.18 8.76 -4.14
C TYR A 57 -10.54 9.47 -4.22
N HIS A 58 -10.57 10.73 -4.64
CA HIS A 58 -11.81 11.49 -4.75
C HIS A 58 -12.77 10.84 -5.75
N GLY A 59 -12.26 10.37 -6.90
CA GLY A 59 -13.06 9.69 -7.92
C GLY A 59 -13.77 8.43 -7.42
N ILE A 60 -13.25 7.79 -6.36
CA ILE A 60 -13.82 6.58 -5.76
C ILE A 60 -14.48 6.80 -4.39
N LYS A 61 -14.38 8.02 -3.83
CA LYS A 61 -14.88 8.36 -2.49
C LYS A 61 -16.36 8.01 -2.30
N SER A 62 -17.22 8.33 -3.27
CA SER A 62 -18.66 8.05 -3.18
C SER A 62 -18.97 6.56 -3.13
N HIS A 63 -18.22 5.75 -3.89
CA HIS A 63 -18.31 4.29 -3.86
C HIS A 63 -17.81 3.74 -2.51
N CYS A 64 -16.71 4.26 -1.98
CA CYS A 64 -16.16 3.89 -0.69
C CYS A 64 -17.15 4.07 0.45
N VAL A 65 -17.83 5.23 0.50
CA VAL A 65 -18.84 5.52 1.53
C VAL A 65 -20.03 4.55 1.46
N ARG A 66 -20.41 4.10 0.26
CA ARG A 66 -21.53 3.17 0.06
C ARG A 66 -21.19 1.70 0.30
N THR A 67 -19.93 1.32 0.14
CA THR A 67 -19.52 -0.10 0.16
C THR A 67 -18.73 -0.44 1.42
N ASN A 68 -17.52 0.10 1.54
CA ASN A 68 -16.64 -0.15 2.67
C ASN A 68 -15.61 0.97 2.81
N VAL A 69 -15.93 1.96 3.64
CA VAL A 69 -15.06 3.12 3.87
C VAL A 69 -13.74 2.72 4.52
N TYR A 70 -13.76 1.71 5.39
CA TYR A 70 -12.55 1.20 6.07
C TYR A 70 -11.56 0.59 5.09
N LYS A 71 -12.03 -0.19 4.10
CA LYS A 71 -11.20 -0.72 3.02
C LYS A 71 -10.50 0.42 2.27
N CYS A 72 -11.25 1.44 1.85
CA CYS A 72 -10.67 2.54 1.10
C CYS A 72 -9.65 3.35 1.91
N CYS A 73 -9.92 3.61 3.20
CA CYS A 73 -8.97 4.33 4.06
C CYS A 73 -7.72 3.49 4.33
N ARG A 74 -7.87 2.18 4.54
CA ARG A 74 -6.73 1.26 4.68
C ARG A 74 -5.87 1.27 3.43
N ASP A 75 -6.48 1.14 2.26
CA ASP A 75 -5.77 1.11 0.99
C ASP A 75 -5.08 2.45 0.70
N LEU A 76 -5.76 3.59 0.90
CA LEU A 76 -5.13 4.91 0.77
C LEU A 76 -3.92 5.04 1.70
N ASN A 77 -4.08 4.75 2.99
CA ASN A 77 -3.00 4.85 3.96
C ASN A 77 -1.82 3.92 3.61
N TYR A 78 -2.12 2.72 3.12
CA TYR A 78 -1.10 1.78 2.66
C TYR A 78 -0.28 2.34 1.48
N TYR A 79 -0.90 3.00 0.50
CA TYR A 79 -0.14 3.60 -0.60
C TYR A 79 0.69 4.81 -0.17
N LEU A 80 0.20 5.59 0.80
CA LEU A 80 1.02 6.64 1.43
C LEU A 80 2.24 6.04 2.14
N ASP A 81 2.06 4.93 2.85
CA ASP A 81 3.14 4.20 3.50
C ASP A 81 4.14 3.63 2.49
N LEU A 82 3.66 3.09 1.37
CA LEU A 82 4.51 2.56 0.31
C LEU A 82 5.40 3.65 -0.30
N ILE A 83 4.83 4.84 -0.56
CA ILE A 83 5.59 6.01 -1.04
C ILE A 83 6.68 6.40 -0.03
N ILE A 84 6.34 6.48 1.25
CA ILE A 84 7.31 6.76 2.32
C ILE A 84 8.38 5.67 2.39
N GLY A 85 8.02 4.41 2.19
CA GLY A 85 8.95 3.29 2.12
C GLY A 85 9.97 3.42 0.98
N TYR A 86 9.53 3.85 -0.20
CA TYR A 86 10.45 4.16 -1.31
C TYR A 86 11.41 5.31 -0.97
N ILE A 87 10.91 6.38 -0.35
CA ILE A 87 11.76 7.50 0.08
C ILE A 87 12.79 7.04 1.12
N ARG A 88 12.35 6.29 2.14
CA ARG A 88 13.23 5.81 3.23
C ARG A 88 14.31 4.84 2.75
N SER A 89 14.03 4.08 1.71
CA SER A 89 14.97 3.11 1.12
C SER A 89 15.81 3.66 -0.03
N SER A 90 15.59 4.92 -0.40
CA SER A 90 16.32 5.59 -1.45
C SER A 90 17.83 5.67 -1.17
N LYS A 91 18.60 5.99 -2.22
CA LYS A 91 20.06 6.22 -2.11
C LYS A 91 20.44 7.61 -1.59
N CYS A 92 19.46 8.42 -1.20
CA CYS A 92 19.65 9.76 -0.68
C CYS A 92 20.38 9.78 0.67
N ARG A 93 20.84 10.97 1.09
CA ARG A 93 21.31 11.17 2.46
C ARG A 93 20.13 11.08 3.42
N ASP A 94 20.38 10.68 4.66
CA ASP A 94 19.30 10.48 5.62
C ASP A 94 18.53 11.76 5.92
N THR A 95 19.21 12.92 5.95
CA THR A 95 18.55 14.24 6.06
C THR A 95 17.59 14.50 4.91
N ASP A 96 18.01 14.21 3.67
CA ASP A 96 17.19 14.44 2.48
C ASP A 96 15.96 13.49 2.48
N LYS A 97 16.12 12.26 2.99
CA LYS A 97 15.00 11.32 3.19
C LYS A 97 14.03 11.84 4.23
N ASP A 98 14.53 12.38 5.34
CA ASP A 98 13.70 12.95 6.41
C ASP A 98 12.87 14.12 5.87
N ASP A 99 13.50 15.06 5.16
CA ASP A 99 12.84 16.19 4.51
C ASP A 99 11.75 15.74 3.52
N LEU A 100 12.04 14.74 2.68
CA LEU A 100 11.07 14.21 1.71
C LEU A 100 9.88 13.52 2.38
N VAL A 101 10.12 12.80 3.48
CA VAL A 101 9.05 12.18 4.26
C VAL A 101 8.21 13.24 4.97
N GLU A 102 8.84 14.26 5.54
CA GLU A 102 8.13 15.39 6.15
C GLU A 102 7.29 16.12 5.11
N PHE A 103 7.86 16.42 3.94
CA PHE A 103 7.14 17.03 2.82
C PHE A 103 5.87 16.24 2.45
N MET A 104 5.98 14.91 2.33
CA MET A 104 4.87 14.03 2.04
C MET A 104 3.81 14.03 3.16
N GLU A 105 4.23 13.83 4.40
CA GLU A 105 3.34 13.75 5.56
C GLU A 105 2.63 15.09 5.84
N ASP A 106 3.32 16.21 5.65
CA ASP A 106 2.80 17.56 5.85
C ASP A 106 1.80 17.94 4.77
N HIS A 107 2.10 17.62 3.50
CA HIS A 107 1.17 17.82 2.40
C HIS A 107 -0.17 17.14 2.70
N TRP A 108 -0.15 15.86 3.10
CA TRP A 108 -1.39 15.12 3.33
C TRP A 108 -2.12 15.54 4.58
N ARG A 109 -1.38 15.76 5.67
CA ARG A 109 -1.94 16.24 6.94
C ARG A 109 -2.64 17.58 6.76
N ASN A 110 -1.95 18.56 6.18
CA ASN A 110 -2.43 19.94 6.10
C ASN A 110 -3.49 20.12 5.02
N ASN A 111 -3.40 19.43 3.89
CA ASN A 111 -4.34 19.66 2.78
C ASN A 111 -5.58 18.76 2.80
N TYR A 112 -5.53 17.59 3.44
CA TYR A 112 -6.60 16.59 3.32
C TYR A 112 -7.13 16.04 4.65
N PHE A 113 -6.26 15.65 5.58
CA PHE A 113 -6.71 15.11 6.87
C PHE A 113 -7.27 16.22 7.77
N ASN A 114 -6.54 17.32 7.97
CA ASN A 114 -6.96 18.42 8.86
C ASN A 114 -8.09 19.28 8.27
N THR A 115 -8.25 19.30 6.93
CA THR A 115 -9.32 20.06 6.27
C THR A 115 -10.66 19.32 6.24
N GLY A 116 -10.71 18.09 6.77
CA GLY A 116 -11.91 17.25 6.73
C GLY A 116 -12.24 16.66 5.36
N LYS A 117 -11.44 16.92 4.32
CA LYS A 117 -11.61 16.29 2.99
C LYS A 117 -11.53 14.76 3.06
N LEU A 118 -10.78 14.25 4.04
CA LEU A 118 -10.67 12.83 4.39
C LEU A 118 -11.21 12.52 5.79
N LYS A 119 -12.27 13.19 6.25
CA LYS A 119 -12.83 13.00 7.62
C LYS A 119 -13.13 11.55 7.99
N GLU A 120 -13.40 10.70 6.99
CA GLU A 120 -13.67 9.28 7.19
C GLU A 120 -12.40 8.46 7.43
N CYS A 121 -11.24 8.96 7.00
CA CYS A 121 -9.96 8.29 7.12
C CYS A 121 -9.11 8.92 8.22
N LYS A 122 -8.62 8.08 9.12
CA LYS A 122 -7.61 8.47 10.11
C LYS A 122 -6.27 7.86 9.72
N ARG A 123 -5.20 8.65 9.89
CA ARG A 123 -3.82 8.19 9.72
C ARG A 123 -3.11 8.37 11.06
N GLU A 124 -3.17 7.33 11.87
CA GLU A 124 -2.52 7.33 13.19
C GLU A 124 -1.00 7.22 13.03
N LYS A 125 -0.29 8.09 13.75
CA LYS A 125 1.16 7.99 13.94
C LYS A 125 1.42 7.27 15.25
N GLY A 126 2.33 6.31 15.21
CA GLY A 126 2.73 5.55 16.39
C GLY A 126 3.77 4.50 16.05
N GLN A 127 4.39 3.94 17.09
CA GLN A 127 5.32 2.83 16.93
C GLN A 127 4.60 1.67 16.22
N TYR A 128 5.22 1.18 15.15
CA TYR A 128 4.69 0.13 14.28
C TYR A 128 3.39 0.44 13.52
N SER A 129 2.99 1.71 13.42
CA SER A 129 1.74 2.09 12.75
C SER A 129 1.72 1.73 11.27
N THR A 130 2.87 1.87 10.58
CA THR A 130 3.06 1.50 9.18
C THR A 130 2.95 -0.01 8.98
N GLU A 131 3.65 -0.77 9.82
CA GLU A 131 3.72 -2.23 9.81
C GLU A 131 2.34 -2.82 10.06
N LYS A 132 1.59 -2.29 11.05
CA LYS A 132 0.20 -2.67 11.29
C LYS A 132 -0.68 -2.44 10.07
N ARG A 133 -0.59 -1.28 9.40
CA ARG A 133 -1.39 -0.99 8.21
C ARG A 133 -1.03 -1.88 7.03
N CYS A 134 0.26 -2.16 6.83
CA CYS A 134 0.73 -3.07 5.80
C CYS A 134 0.23 -4.50 6.03
N ILE A 135 0.43 -5.06 7.23
CA ILE A 135 -0.05 -6.41 7.59
C ILE A 135 -1.57 -6.48 7.44
N LEU A 136 -2.33 -5.51 7.96
CA LEU A 136 -3.77 -5.49 7.81
C LEU A 136 -4.20 -5.44 6.34
N LYS A 137 -3.58 -4.59 5.52
CA LYS A 137 -3.87 -4.54 4.07
C LYS A 137 -3.69 -5.91 3.43
N HIS A 138 -2.59 -6.59 3.71
CA HIS A 138 -2.34 -7.92 3.16
C HIS A 138 -3.36 -8.96 3.59
N LEU A 139 -3.72 -9.00 4.87
CA LEU A 139 -4.69 -9.98 5.37
C LEU A 139 -6.05 -9.81 4.68
N PHE A 140 -6.50 -8.56 4.53
CA PHE A 140 -7.76 -8.29 3.82
C PHE A 140 -7.68 -8.62 2.33
N ASP A 141 -6.57 -8.29 1.66
CA ASP A 141 -6.36 -8.63 0.26
C ASP A 141 -6.36 -10.15 0.07
N TYR A 142 -5.66 -10.86 0.96
CA TYR A 142 -5.60 -12.32 0.96
C TYR A 142 -6.99 -12.93 1.05
N CYS A 143 -7.79 -12.52 2.03
CA CYS A 143 -9.14 -13.05 2.22
C CYS A 143 -10.03 -12.77 1.01
N GLU A 144 -9.95 -11.58 0.43
CA GLU A 144 -10.79 -11.18 -0.70
C GLU A 144 -10.43 -11.94 -1.98
N ASP A 145 -9.14 -12.00 -2.31
CA ASP A 145 -8.65 -12.67 -3.50
C ASP A 145 -8.79 -14.19 -3.39
N LYS A 146 -8.54 -14.77 -2.21
CA LYS A 146 -8.75 -16.20 -1.99
C LYS A 146 -10.20 -16.61 -2.26
N ASN A 147 -11.16 -15.89 -1.67
CA ASN A 147 -12.59 -16.17 -1.88
C ASN A 147 -12.97 -16.06 -3.36
N TYR A 148 -12.41 -15.08 -4.07
CA TYR A 148 -12.63 -14.90 -5.50
C TYR A 148 -12.04 -16.03 -6.34
N LEU A 149 -10.79 -16.42 -6.08
CA LEU A 149 -10.12 -17.49 -6.81
C LEU A 149 -10.78 -18.85 -6.58
N GLU A 150 -11.16 -19.15 -5.33
CA GLU A 150 -11.89 -20.37 -4.97
C GLU A 150 -13.25 -20.44 -5.66
N THR A 151 -13.94 -19.31 -5.82
CA THR A 151 -15.24 -19.24 -6.52
C THR A 151 -15.07 -19.35 -8.04
N ARG A 152 -14.07 -18.67 -8.62
CA ARG A 152 -13.85 -18.58 -10.07
C ARG A 152 -13.28 -19.87 -10.67
N SER A 153 -12.34 -20.51 -9.95
CA SER A 153 -11.63 -21.69 -10.42
C SER A 153 -11.38 -22.68 -9.28
N PRO A 154 -12.42 -23.39 -8.79
CA PRO A 154 -12.26 -24.39 -7.75
C PRO A 154 -11.25 -25.46 -8.17
N ASN A 155 -10.28 -25.79 -7.30
CA ASN A 155 -9.25 -26.81 -7.52
C ASN A 155 -8.21 -26.51 -8.63
N ASP A 156 -8.07 -25.26 -9.09
CA ASP A 156 -6.98 -24.88 -10.01
C ASP A 156 -5.66 -24.67 -9.25
N GLY A 157 -4.92 -25.76 -9.07
CA GLY A 157 -3.63 -25.75 -8.37
C GLY A 157 -2.57 -24.86 -9.03
N LYS A 158 -2.64 -24.65 -10.36
CA LYS A 158 -1.71 -23.76 -11.07
C LYS A 158 -2.01 -22.31 -10.70
N LEU A 159 -3.27 -21.91 -10.75
CA LEU A 159 -3.69 -20.55 -10.41
C LEU A 159 -3.37 -20.21 -8.94
N LEU A 160 -3.59 -21.16 -8.02
CA LEU A 160 -3.25 -21.00 -6.61
C LEU A 160 -1.72 -20.83 -6.41
N SER A 161 -0.90 -21.60 -7.14
CA SER A 161 0.55 -21.45 -7.11
C SER A 161 0.99 -20.06 -7.61
N GLN A 162 0.44 -19.61 -8.74
CA GLN A 162 0.73 -18.27 -9.28
C GLN A 162 0.33 -17.16 -8.31
N TYR A 163 -0.79 -17.34 -7.60
CA TYR A 163 -1.24 -16.39 -6.58
C TYR A 163 -0.32 -16.37 -5.35
N ASN A 164 0.18 -17.53 -4.91
CA ASN A 164 1.18 -17.60 -3.84
C ASN A 164 2.48 -16.88 -4.22
N ASP A 165 2.95 -17.06 -5.46
CA ASP A 165 4.14 -16.34 -5.96
C ASP A 165 3.91 -14.82 -5.98
N TYR A 166 2.72 -14.38 -6.42
CA TYR A 166 2.32 -12.97 -6.37
C TYR A 166 2.33 -12.43 -4.95
N LEU A 167 1.73 -13.15 -3.99
CA LEU A 167 1.73 -12.76 -2.58
C LEU A 167 3.15 -12.64 -2.04
N GLN A 168 4.01 -13.64 -2.30
CA GLN A 168 5.38 -13.64 -1.81
C GLN A 168 6.16 -12.44 -2.34
N LYS A 169 6.01 -12.09 -3.63
CA LYS A 169 6.63 -10.89 -4.21
C LYS A 169 6.13 -9.62 -3.52
N LYS A 170 4.81 -9.49 -3.35
CA LYS A 170 4.18 -8.34 -2.69
C LYS A 170 4.71 -8.17 -1.25
N TRP A 171 4.73 -9.26 -0.47
CA TRP A 171 5.28 -9.28 0.89
C TRP A 171 6.76 -8.90 0.93
N SER A 172 7.57 -9.46 0.03
CA SER A 172 9.02 -9.19 -0.02
C SER A 172 9.33 -7.71 -0.25
N THR A 173 8.57 -7.05 -1.14
CA THR A 173 8.66 -5.61 -1.37
C THR A 173 8.37 -4.83 -0.09
N ILE A 174 7.33 -5.19 0.65
CA ILE A 174 6.91 -4.45 1.84
C ILE A 174 7.88 -4.68 3.01
N LEU A 175 8.30 -5.92 3.23
CA LEU A 175 9.32 -6.25 4.24
C LEU A 175 10.63 -5.49 4.01
N LYS A 176 11.04 -5.31 2.74
CA LYS A 176 12.22 -4.51 2.38
C LYS A 176 12.09 -3.04 2.79
N TYR A 177 10.88 -2.49 2.80
CA TYR A 177 10.65 -1.04 2.97
C TYR A 177 10.10 -0.64 4.34
N THR A 178 9.46 -1.54 5.07
CA THR A 178 8.65 -1.18 6.26
C THR A 178 9.08 -1.84 7.55
N ILE A 179 9.88 -2.90 7.55
CA ILE A 179 10.31 -3.55 8.79
C ILE A 179 11.77 -3.16 9.08
N PRO A 180 12.05 -2.50 10.23
CA PRO A 180 13.42 -2.34 10.73
C PRO A 180 14.12 -3.71 10.80
N LYS A 181 15.46 -3.75 10.93
CA LYS A 181 16.23 -5.00 11.10
C LYS A 181 15.87 -5.84 12.36
N GLU A 182 14.79 -5.49 13.05
CA GLU A 182 14.30 -6.14 14.25
C GLU A 182 13.22 -7.18 13.91
N ASN A 183 13.26 -8.31 14.62
CA ASN A 183 12.26 -9.36 14.46
C ASN A 183 10.91 -8.90 15.03
N ILE A 184 9.98 -8.51 14.14
CA ILE A 184 8.61 -8.15 14.54
C ILE A 184 7.79 -9.43 14.71
N LYS A 185 7.34 -9.69 15.94
CA LYS A 185 6.30 -10.69 16.24
C LYS A 185 4.97 -9.97 16.41
N PHE A 186 3.97 -10.36 15.63
CA PHE A 186 2.60 -9.86 15.78
C PHE A 186 1.68 -11.03 16.11
N SER A 187 0.74 -10.81 17.04
CA SER A 187 -0.35 -11.72 17.32
C SER A 187 -1.66 -11.07 16.87
N ILE A 188 -2.49 -11.83 16.16
CA ILE A 188 -3.84 -11.40 15.79
C ILE A 188 -4.75 -11.92 16.89
N ASN A 189 -5.16 -11.03 17.79
CA ASN A 189 -6.19 -11.33 18.77
C ASN A 189 -7.55 -11.29 18.09
N ASN A 190 -7.85 -12.32 17.30
CA ASN A 190 -9.23 -12.75 17.19
C ASN A 190 -9.61 -13.31 18.56
N GLY A 191 -10.83 -13.10 19.04
CA GLY A 191 -11.35 -14.03 20.04
C GLY A 191 -11.18 -15.45 19.49
N SER A 192 -10.13 -16.14 19.93
CA SER A 192 -9.57 -17.40 19.41
C SER A 192 -9.36 -17.51 17.89
N LEU A 193 -8.11 -17.40 17.45
CA LEU A 193 -7.57 -18.28 16.39
C LEU A 193 -6.16 -18.67 16.81
N LYS A 194 -6.06 -19.83 17.46
CA LYS A 194 -4.82 -20.54 17.70
C LYS A 194 -4.57 -21.40 16.48
N GLU A 195 -3.50 -21.14 15.76
CA GLU A 195 -2.81 -22.17 15.01
C GLU A 195 -1.32 -21.84 15.09
N ASP A 196 -0.63 -22.59 15.94
CA ASP A 196 0.82 -22.70 15.91
C ASP A 196 1.18 -23.54 14.69
N ILE A 197 1.91 -22.95 13.74
CA ILE A 197 2.51 -23.70 12.64
C ILE A 197 3.97 -23.94 13.02
N THR A 198 4.24 -25.16 13.48
CA THR A 198 5.58 -25.77 13.57
C THR A 198 6.13 -26.09 12.19
#